data_AF-A0A0D9WRS3-F1
#
_entry.id   AF-A0A0D9WRS3-F1
#
_cell.length_a   1.000
_cell.length_b   1.000
_cell.length_c   1.000
_cell.angle_alpha   90.00
_cell.angle_beta   90.00
_cell.angle_gamma   90.00
#
_symmetry.space_group_name_H-M   'P 1'
#
loop_
_entity.id
_entity.type
_entity.pdbx_description
1 polymer ?
#
loop_
_entity_poly.entity_id
_entity_poly.type
_entity_poly.pdbx_seq_one_letter_code
_entity_poly.pdbx_strand_id
1 'polypeptide(L)'
;MAGSIAASAFFPGSPAPAPAAAKSGLGERPDSLDVRGLAANPGSSSAAVRAGKTRAHAAIPKVNGGGKSAVADAEHETMSSSSSSPAPRTFYNQLPDWSMLLAAITTIFLAAEKQWTLLDWKPKRPDMLTDTFGFGRMIHEGLMFRQNFSIRSYEIGADRTASIETLMNHLQETALNHVKSAGLLGDGFGSTPEMSKRDLFWVVSQMQAIVERYPCWGDTVEVDTWVGAHGKNGMRRDWHIRDSVTGRTILKATSKWVMMHKLTRRLARIPDEVRTEIEPYFFEHASIVDEDNRKLPKLPDIEGATVAKYVRTGLTPRWADLDINQHVNNVKYIGWILESAPISILEKHELASIVLDYKRECGRDSVLQSHTTVYTDCNNDSGQTTLHCEHLLSLESGPTIVKARTMWRPKGTKPQETIIPSSS
;
A
#
# COMPACT_ATOMS: atom_id res chain seq x y z
N MET A 1 16.34 31.25 40.80
CA MET A 1 17.20 31.64 39.65
C MET A 1 17.85 30.36 39.14
N ALA A 2 17.92 30.03 37.86
CA ALA A 2 17.30 30.55 36.63
C ALA A 2 17.12 29.32 35.70
N GLY A 3 16.42 29.29 34.57
CA GLY A 3 15.88 30.32 33.69
C GLY A 3 15.90 29.71 32.27
N SER A 4 14.75 29.66 31.59
CA SER A 4 14.58 28.99 30.29
C SER A 4 15.32 29.70 29.14
N ILE A 5 15.54 29.00 28.02
CA ILE A 5 15.37 29.53 26.65
C ILE A 5 15.18 28.36 25.67
N ALA A 6 14.21 28.50 24.76
CA ALA A 6 13.96 27.59 23.65
C ALA A 6 14.47 28.19 22.32
N ALA A 7 14.81 27.34 21.35
CA ALA A 7 15.17 27.78 20.00
C ALA A 7 13.98 27.65 19.03
N SER A 8 13.69 28.72 18.30
CA SER A 8 12.50 28.90 17.46
C SER A 8 12.69 28.48 16.00
N ALA A 9 11.62 27.97 15.38
CA ALA A 9 11.56 27.70 13.94
C ALA A 9 11.38 28.99 13.12
N PHE A 10 11.94 29.02 11.90
CA PHE A 10 11.74 30.09 10.93
C PHE A 10 10.59 29.77 9.96
N PHE A 11 9.62 30.67 9.85
CA PHE A 11 8.63 30.74 8.78
C PHE A 11 8.66 32.15 8.15
N PRO A 12 8.59 32.29 6.82
CA PRO A 12 8.22 33.56 6.20
C PRO A 12 6.69 33.73 6.22
N GLY A 13 6.21 34.81 6.82
CA GLY A 13 4.77 35.10 6.93
C GLY A 13 4.19 35.88 5.75
N SER A 14 2.90 35.66 5.46
CA SER A 14 2.10 36.49 4.55
C SER A 14 1.43 37.67 5.28
N PRO A 15 1.29 38.85 4.64
CA PRO A 15 0.35 39.88 5.05
C PRO A 15 -0.98 39.80 4.25
N ALA A 16 -2.06 40.36 4.81
CA ALA A 16 -3.39 40.48 4.19
C ALA A 16 -4.01 41.87 4.54
N PRO A 17 -5.23 42.24 4.09
CA PRO A 17 -5.40 43.00 2.83
C PRO A 17 -6.30 44.26 2.94
N ALA A 18 -6.32 45.14 1.92
CA ALA A 18 -7.43 46.08 1.54
C ALA A 18 -6.98 47.09 0.44
N PRO A 19 -7.89 47.82 -0.26
CA PRO A 19 -9.25 47.49 -0.72
C PRO A 19 -9.41 47.72 -2.25
N ALA A 20 -10.64 47.68 -2.79
CA ALA A 20 -10.95 47.63 -4.23
C ALA A 20 -11.24 48.99 -4.91
N ALA A 21 -11.00 49.05 -6.24
CA ALA A 21 -11.63 49.97 -7.20
C ALA A 21 -11.62 49.35 -8.62
N ALA A 22 -12.44 49.84 -9.56
CA ALA A 22 -12.82 49.11 -10.78
C ALA A 22 -12.75 49.92 -12.11
N LYS A 23 -12.61 49.21 -13.24
CA LYS A 23 -13.30 49.37 -14.57
C LYS A 23 -12.41 49.22 -15.83
N SER A 24 -12.95 48.40 -16.77
CA SER A 24 -12.98 48.52 -18.25
C SER A 24 -11.71 48.60 -19.12
N GLY A 25 -11.71 47.81 -20.22
CA GLY A 25 -10.93 48.07 -21.44
C GLY A 25 -10.85 46.86 -22.40
N LEU A 26 -11.34 46.99 -23.63
CA LEU A 26 -11.17 46.00 -24.72
C LEU A 26 -9.91 46.30 -25.57
N GLY A 27 -9.49 45.34 -26.41
CA GLY A 27 -8.47 45.49 -27.46
C GLY A 27 -7.50 44.29 -27.47
N GLU A 28 -7.82 43.20 -28.16
CA GLU A 28 -7.50 42.90 -29.57
C GLU A 28 -6.05 42.46 -29.84
N ARG A 29 -5.98 41.29 -30.50
CA ARG A 29 -4.85 40.65 -31.20
C ARG A 29 -4.89 41.14 -32.68
N PRO A 30 -4.06 40.65 -33.65
CA PRO A 30 -2.93 39.73 -33.57
C PRO A 30 -1.68 40.16 -34.38
N ASP A 31 -0.61 39.35 -34.30
CA ASP A 31 0.18 38.85 -35.44
C ASP A 31 1.07 37.72 -34.90
N SER A 32 1.05 36.46 -35.37
CA SER A 32 1.23 35.86 -36.70
C SER A 32 2.65 35.28 -36.85
N LEU A 33 2.72 33.98 -37.17
CA LEU A 33 3.62 33.36 -38.15
C LEU A 33 3.32 31.86 -38.23
N ASP A 34 3.50 31.30 -39.42
CA ASP A 34 2.71 30.16 -39.91
C ASP A 34 3.55 28.88 -40.18
N VAL A 35 2.86 27.80 -40.52
CA VAL A 35 3.39 26.43 -40.63
C VAL A 35 3.83 26.07 -42.06
N ARG A 36 5.02 25.47 -42.20
CA ARG A 36 5.45 24.37 -43.12
C ARG A 36 6.99 24.37 -43.20
N GLY A 37 7.70 23.26 -43.32
CA GLY A 37 7.31 21.85 -43.48
C GLY A 37 8.25 21.17 -44.48
N LEU A 38 8.52 19.86 -44.36
CA LEU A 38 9.00 18.98 -45.44
C LEU A 38 8.95 17.52 -44.98
N ALA A 39 8.58 16.62 -45.89
CA ALA A 39 8.46 15.18 -45.65
C ALA A 39 9.37 14.39 -46.60
N ALA A 40 9.86 13.23 -46.17
CA ALA A 40 10.45 12.23 -47.06
C ALA A 40 10.32 10.80 -46.48
N ASN A 41 9.83 9.89 -47.31
CA ASN A 41 9.74 8.43 -47.17
C ASN A 41 9.33 7.89 -48.55
N PRO A 42 9.49 6.60 -48.91
CA PRO A 42 10.43 5.56 -48.44
C PRO A 42 11.22 4.92 -49.62
N GLY A 43 12.02 3.87 -49.40
CA GLY A 43 12.68 3.12 -50.50
C GLY A 43 13.31 1.77 -50.09
N SER A 44 13.26 0.78 -50.99
CA SER A 44 13.75 -0.61 -50.81
C SER A 44 14.73 -0.95 -51.96
N SER A 45 15.63 -1.94 -51.94
CA SER A 45 15.70 -3.25 -51.25
C SER A 45 17.19 -3.70 -51.12
N SER A 46 17.67 -4.92 -50.83
CA SER A 46 17.05 -6.27 -50.79
C SER A 46 17.66 -7.24 -49.74
N ALA A 47 18.29 -8.34 -50.14
CA ALA A 47 18.51 -9.57 -49.36
C ALA A 47 19.94 -10.15 -49.37
N ALA A 48 20.27 -10.86 -48.28
CA ALA A 48 21.26 -11.97 -48.12
C ALA A 48 22.76 -11.65 -48.39
N VAL A 49 23.74 -12.17 -47.62
CA VAL A 49 24.09 -13.60 -47.40
C VAL A 49 24.58 -13.89 -45.96
N ARG A 50 24.60 -15.18 -45.59
CA ARG A 50 24.88 -15.75 -44.26
C ARG A 50 26.37 -15.80 -43.84
N ALA A 51 26.54 -15.94 -42.52
CA ALA A 51 27.42 -16.89 -41.78
C ALA A 51 28.67 -16.33 -41.06
N GLY A 52 28.79 -16.70 -39.77
CA GLY A 52 29.97 -16.42 -38.93
C GLY A 52 29.66 -16.56 -37.43
N LYS A 53 29.78 -17.77 -36.87
CA LYS A 53 29.71 -18.00 -35.41
C LYS A 53 31.06 -17.66 -34.76
N THR A 54 31.06 -17.02 -33.60
CA THR A 54 31.95 -17.39 -32.47
C THR A 54 31.46 -16.82 -31.13
N ARG A 55 31.43 -17.69 -30.11
CA ARG A 55 31.41 -17.33 -28.69
C ARG A 55 32.87 -17.35 -28.20
N ALA A 56 33.23 -16.50 -27.25
CA ALA A 56 34.44 -16.66 -26.45
C ALA A 56 34.10 -16.54 -24.95
N HIS A 57 34.54 -17.53 -24.17
CA HIS A 57 34.38 -17.58 -22.71
C HIS A 57 35.64 -17.04 -22.01
N ALA A 58 35.49 -16.58 -20.77
CA ALA A 58 36.59 -16.21 -19.90
C ALA A 58 37.34 -17.43 -19.34
N ALA A 59 38.64 -17.27 -19.06
CA ALA A 59 39.42 -18.16 -18.22
C ALA A 59 40.54 -17.39 -17.49
N ILE A 60 40.81 -17.75 -16.23
CA ILE A 60 41.89 -17.25 -15.38
C ILE A 60 42.88 -18.41 -15.15
N PRO A 61 44.19 -18.14 -15.01
CA PRO A 61 44.92 -18.83 -13.93
C PRO A 61 45.75 -17.90 -13.02
N LYS A 62 45.87 -18.32 -11.76
CA LYS A 62 46.88 -17.90 -10.76
C LYS A 62 48.25 -18.57 -11.10
N VAL A 63 49.39 -18.42 -10.40
CA VAL A 63 49.69 -18.06 -8.99
C VAL A 63 51.20 -17.72 -8.83
N ASN A 64 51.60 -17.07 -7.71
CA ASN A 64 52.93 -16.94 -7.04
C ASN A 64 54.25 -16.99 -7.87
N GLY A 65 55.30 -16.20 -7.61
CA GLY A 65 55.72 -15.50 -6.40
C GLY A 65 57.26 -15.57 -6.24
N GLY A 66 57.85 -14.61 -5.52
CA GLY A 66 59.22 -14.70 -4.97
C GLY A 66 60.35 -14.11 -5.83
N GLY A 67 61.07 -13.12 -5.27
CA GLY A 67 62.28 -12.54 -5.88
C GLY A 67 62.73 -11.27 -5.16
N LYS A 68 63.57 -11.42 -4.11
CA LYS A 68 64.26 -10.31 -3.44
C LYS A 68 65.64 -10.09 -4.07
N SER A 69 66.25 -8.96 -3.71
CA SER A 69 67.67 -8.58 -3.88
C SER A 69 68.00 -7.91 -5.22
N ALA A 70 68.80 -6.85 -5.33
CA ALA A 70 69.23 -5.70 -4.49
C ALA A 70 70.57 -5.22 -5.09
N VAL A 71 70.95 -3.95 -4.83
CA VAL A 71 72.25 -3.32 -5.21
C VAL A 71 72.42 -3.22 -6.75
N ALA A 72 72.98 -2.18 -7.38
CA ALA A 72 73.61 -0.93 -6.97
C ALA A 72 73.05 0.24 -7.86
N ASP A 73 73.55 1.47 -7.94
CA ASP A 73 74.69 2.15 -7.29
C ASP A 73 74.46 3.69 -7.26
N ALA A 74 75.45 4.47 -6.81
CA ALA A 74 75.57 5.92 -6.99
C ALA A 74 76.29 6.27 -8.34
N GLU A 75 76.52 7.50 -8.82
CA GLU A 75 76.50 8.86 -8.23
C GLU A 75 76.53 9.95 -9.35
N HIS A 76 76.62 11.23 -8.95
CA HIS A 76 77.05 12.44 -9.70
C HIS A 76 76.10 13.23 -10.66
N GLU A 77 75.59 14.33 -10.09
CA GLU A 77 75.57 15.73 -10.59
C GLU A 77 75.29 16.09 -12.07
N THR A 78 74.29 16.96 -12.29
CA THR A 78 74.52 18.41 -12.53
C THR A 78 73.22 19.22 -12.49
N MET A 79 73.29 20.49 -12.07
CA MET A 79 72.13 21.39 -11.95
C MET A 79 71.66 21.92 -13.31
N SER A 80 70.35 22.01 -13.53
CA SER A 80 69.76 23.15 -14.27
C SER A 80 68.32 23.44 -13.82
N SER A 81 67.91 24.70 -13.99
CA SER A 81 66.73 25.30 -13.38
C SER A 81 65.43 25.08 -14.16
N SER A 82 64.33 24.75 -13.48
CA SER A 82 63.02 25.39 -13.72
C SER A 82 62.02 25.08 -12.60
N SER A 83 61.06 25.99 -12.41
CA SER A 83 60.07 25.97 -11.34
C SER A 83 58.95 24.95 -11.55
N SER A 84 58.57 24.20 -10.51
CA SER A 84 57.25 23.61 -10.38
C SER A 84 56.72 23.74 -8.95
N SER A 85 55.41 23.96 -8.82
CA SER A 85 54.73 24.21 -7.55
C SER A 85 54.57 22.95 -6.71
N PRO A 86 54.57 23.05 -5.35
CA PRO A 86 54.17 21.92 -4.52
C PRO A 86 52.68 21.62 -4.71
N ALA A 87 52.37 20.36 -4.98
CA ALA A 87 51.00 19.88 -5.19
C ALA A 87 50.08 20.12 -3.97
N PRO A 88 48.77 20.32 -4.17
CA PRO A 88 47.84 20.56 -3.06
C PRO A 88 47.72 19.34 -2.17
N ARG A 89 47.77 19.57 -0.84
CA ARG A 89 47.53 18.52 0.17
C ARG A 89 46.12 17.97 0.01
N THR A 90 45.99 16.65 -0.14
CA THR A 90 44.70 15.99 -0.29
C THR A 90 43.88 16.04 1.01
N PHE A 91 42.57 16.18 0.85
CA PHE A 91 41.57 16.44 1.91
C PHE A 91 41.42 15.32 2.96
N TYR A 92 42.18 14.22 2.84
CA TYR A 92 42.00 12.99 3.63
C TYR A 92 42.57 13.05 5.05
N ASN A 93 43.50 13.98 5.34
CA ASN A 93 44.16 14.09 6.65
C ASN A 93 43.46 15.08 7.63
N GLN A 94 42.17 15.36 7.43
CA GLN A 94 41.38 16.29 8.27
C GLN A 94 40.01 15.73 8.72
N LEU A 95 39.81 14.42 8.65
CA LEU A 95 38.62 13.80 9.25
C LEU A 95 38.82 13.66 10.77
N PRO A 96 37.84 14.05 11.61
CA PRO A 96 37.89 13.77 13.05
C PRO A 96 37.98 12.27 13.32
N ASP A 97 38.66 11.89 14.40
CA ASP A 97 38.73 10.48 14.80
C ASP A 97 37.39 10.00 15.37
N TRP A 98 36.63 9.27 14.55
CA TRP A 98 35.35 8.68 14.91
C TRP A 98 35.46 7.50 15.88
N SER A 99 36.68 7.04 16.22
CA SER A 99 36.90 5.93 17.16
C SER A 99 36.25 6.18 18.52
N MET A 100 36.32 7.42 19.03
CA MET A 100 35.70 7.85 20.28
C MET A 100 34.16 7.73 20.25
N LEU A 101 33.53 8.07 19.13
CA LEU A 101 32.08 7.96 18.98
C LEU A 101 31.63 6.50 18.92
N LEU A 102 32.35 5.67 18.16
CA LEU A 102 32.12 4.22 18.08
C LEU A 102 32.31 3.54 19.44
N ALA A 103 33.35 3.91 20.20
CA ALA A 103 33.60 3.42 21.55
C ALA A 103 32.52 3.84 22.55
N ALA A 104 32.01 5.07 22.46
CA ALA A 104 30.90 5.53 23.29
C ALA A 104 29.61 4.75 22.98
N ILE A 105 29.28 4.54 21.70
CA ILE A 105 28.11 3.77 21.27
C ILE A 105 28.21 2.31 21.75
N THR A 106 29.33 1.63 21.54
CA THR A 106 29.49 0.24 22.00
C THR A 106 29.42 0.13 23.52
N THR A 107 29.98 1.09 24.25
CA THR A 107 29.89 1.14 25.73
C THR A 107 28.44 1.30 26.19
N ILE A 108 27.63 2.12 25.52
CA ILE A 108 26.20 2.27 25.82
C ILE A 108 25.44 0.96 25.55
N PHE A 109 25.71 0.27 24.43
CA PHE A 109 25.09 -1.03 24.13
C PHE A 109 25.49 -2.11 25.16
N LEU A 110 26.77 -2.21 25.54
CA LEU A 110 27.25 -3.14 26.58
C LEU A 110 26.67 -2.83 27.97
N ALA A 111 26.50 -1.54 28.31
CA ALA A 111 25.85 -1.13 29.55
C ALA A 111 24.35 -1.49 29.56
N ALA A 112 23.65 -1.28 28.44
CA ALA A 112 22.27 -1.71 28.27
C ALA A 112 22.14 -3.24 28.39
N GLU A 113 22.98 -4.01 27.69
CA GLU A 113 22.97 -5.48 27.74
C GLU A 113 23.19 -6.04 29.16
N LYS A 114 24.09 -5.41 29.94
CA LYS A 114 24.25 -5.69 31.39
C LYS A 114 23.04 -5.32 32.25
N GLN A 115 22.26 -4.32 31.85
CA GLN A 115 21.06 -3.90 32.59
C GLN A 115 19.84 -4.76 32.25
N TRP A 116 19.74 -5.26 31.02
CA TRP A 116 18.72 -6.23 30.60
C TRP A 116 18.92 -7.61 31.24
N THR A 117 20.17 -8.06 31.43
CA THR A 117 20.48 -9.35 32.08
C THR A 117 20.26 -9.39 33.60
N LEU A 118 19.95 -8.25 34.22
CA LEU A 118 19.62 -8.13 35.66
C LEU A 118 18.12 -7.94 35.93
N LEU A 119 17.29 -7.82 34.89
CA LEU A 119 15.84 -7.66 35.00
C LEU A 119 15.14 -9.02 34.98
N ASP A 120 15.03 -9.62 36.17
CA ASP A 120 14.24 -10.84 36.42
C ASP A 120 12.72 -10.52 36.36
N TRP A 121 12.25 -10.21 35.14
CA TRP A 121 10.88 -9.77 34.87
C TRP A 121 9.91 -10.95 34.94
N LYS A 122 9.33 -11.18 36.13
CA LYS A 122 8.14 -12.03 36.28
C LYS A 122 6.88 -11.22 35.96
N PRO A 123 6.21 -11.44 34.81
CA PRO A 123 5.04 -10.66 34.43
C PRO A 123 3.86 -10.96 35.36
N LYS A 124 3.40 -9.94 36.09
CA LYS A 124 2.11 -9.98 36.79
C LYS A 124 0.99 -9.80 35.77
N ARG A 125 0.32 -10.91 35.43
CA ARG A 125 -0.81 -11.05 34.48
C ARG A 125 -0.44 -10.76 33.01
N PRO A 126 -0.49 -11.75 32.10
CA PRO A 126 -0.10 -11.57 30.70
C PRO A 126 -1.03 -10.60 29.95
N ASP A 127 -2.34 -10.68 30.18
CA ASP A 127 -3.38 -9.99 29.40
C ASP A 127 -3.18 -8.47 29.31
N MET A 128 -2.69 -7.84 30.38
CA MET A 128 -2.51 -6.39 30.47
C MET A 128 -1.25 -5.89 29.72
N LEU A 129 -0.27 -6.76 29.48
CA LEU A 129 0.92 -6.44 28.71
C LEU A 129 0.66 -6.54 27.19
N THR A 130 -0.12 -7.54 26.76
CA THR A 130 -0.50 -7.71 25.34
C THR A 130 -1.13 -6.46 24.73
N ASP A 131 -2.11 -5.86 25.43
CA ASP A 131 -2.81 -4.65 24.97
C ASP A 131 -1.90 -3.41 24.94
N THR A 132 -0.92 -3.33 25.83
CA THR A 132 0.00 -2.18 25.94
C THR A 132 1.01 -2.13 24.80
N PHE A 133 1.38 -3.27 24.23
CA PHE A 133 2.35 -3.37 23.13
C PHE A 133 1.70 -3.55 21.73
N GLY A 134 0.37 -3.54 21.63
CA GLY A 134 -0.33 -3.77 20.36
C GLY A 134 -0.26 -5.22 19.85
N PHE A 135 0.12 -6.17 20.72
CA PHE A 135 -0.01 -7.59 20.42
C PHE A 135 -1.48 -7.97 20.51
N GLY A 136 -2.10 -8.25 19.36
CA GLY A 136 -3.51 -8.58 19.31
C GLY A 136 -3.85 -9.86 20.08
N ARG A 137 -5.11 -9.95 20.51
CA ARG A 137 -5.62 -11.00 21.41
C ARG A 137 -6.88 -11.65 20.83
N MET A 138 -7.10 -12.91 21.20
CA MET A 138 -8.37 -13.58 20.96
C MET A 138 -9.42 -13.09 21.97
N ILE A 139 -10.65 -12.91 21.52
CA ILE A 139 -11.84 -12.52 22.31
C ILE A 139 -13.04 -13.38 21.87
N HIS A 140 -14.18 -13.25 22.56
CA HIS A 140 -15.38 -14.07 22.33
C HIS A 140 -15.05 -15.57 22.25
N GLU A 141 -14.56 -16.13 23.35
CA GLU A 141 -14.23 -17.55 23.52
C GLU A 141 -13.20 -18.12 22.52
N GLY A 142 -12.50 -17.27 21.76
CA GLY A 142 -11.53 -17.68 20.75
C GLY A 142 -12.04 -17.62 19.31
N LEU A 143 -13.25 -17.08 19.08
CA LEU A 143 -13.86 -16.98 17.75
C LEU A 143 -13.55 -15.65 17.02
N MET A 144 -13.13 -14.64 17.77
CA MET A 144 -12.83 -13.30 17.28
C MET A 144 -11.41 -12.89 17.67
N PHE A 145 -10.73 -12.14 16.80
CA PHE A 145 -9.41 -11.57 17.08
C PHE A 145 -9.46 -10.05 17.07
N ARG A 146 -8.75 -9.42 18.02
CA ARG A 146 -8.68 -7.97 18.22
C ARG A 146 -7.25 -7.49 18.19
N GLN A 147 -6.97 -6.41 17.48
CA GLN A 147 -5.66 -5.75 17.50
C GLN A 147 -5.77 -4.24 17.40
N ASN A 148 -4.90 -3.53 18.14
CA ASN A 148 -4.83 -2.07 18.12
C ASN A 148 -3.72 -1.58 17.18
N PHE A 149 -4.00 -0.54 16.41
CA PHE A 149 -3.05 0.14 15.53
C PHE A 149 -3.07 1.64 15.78
N SER A 150 -1.92 2.24 16.10
CA SER A 150 -1.77 3.69 16.10
C SER A 150 -1.43 4.16 14.69
N ILE A 151 -2.21 5.09 14.15
CA ILE A 151 -2.04 5.61 12.78
C ILE A 151 -0.71 6.36 12.66
N ARG A 152 0.14 5.92 11.73
CA ARG A 152 1.50 6.42 11.56
C ARG A 152 1.56 7.59 10.57
N SER A 153 2.66 8.34 10.60
CA SER A 153 2.80 9.58 9.82
C SER A 153 2.81 9.37 8.30
N TYR A 154 3.25 8.20 7.83
CA TYR A 154 3.26 7.83 6.40
C TYR A 154 1.96 7.14 5.94
N GLU A 155 1.02 6.90 6.86
CA GLU A 155 -0.25 6.22 6.59
C GLU A 155 -1.42 7.19 6.31
N ILE A 156 -1.15 8.49 6.45
CA ILE A 156 -2.10 9.58 6.19
C ILE A 156 -1.84 10.26 4.83
N GLY A 157 -2.92 10.74 4.20
CA GLY A 157 -2.88 11.54 2.98
C GLY A 157 -2.59 13.02 3.24
N ALA A 158 -2.58 13.81 2.16
CA ALA A 158 -2.39 15.26 2.22
C ALA A 158 -3.50 16.01 3.00
N ASP A 159 -4.66 15.37 3.18
CA ASP A 159 -5.78 15.86 4.00
C ASP A 159 -5.66 15.49 5.50
N ARG A 160 -4.54 14.87 5.90
CA ARG A 160 -4.22 14.41 7.26
C ARG A 160 -5.05 13.23 7.77
N THR A 161 -5.83 12.59 6.91
CA THR A 161 -6.62 11.40 7.24
C THR A 161 -5.96 10.13 6.71
N ALA A 162 -6.18 8.99 7.36
CA ALA A 162 -5.63 7.71 6.93
C ALA A 162 -6.15 7.31 5.55
N SER A 163 -5.30 6.78 4.68
CA SER A 163 -5.75 6.31 3.35
C SER A 163 -6.66 5.08 3.46
N ILE A 164 -7.49 4.82 2.44
CA ILE A 164 -8.23 3.55 2.36
C ILE A 164 -7.26 2.35 2.29
N GLU A 165 -6.12 2.47 1.59
CA GLU A 165 -5.09 1.43 1.58
C GLU A 165 -4.59 1.12 3.00
N THR A 166 -4.38 2.13 3.85
CA THR A 166 -3.99 1.96 5.26
C THR A 166 -4.99 1.08 6.00
N LEU A 167 -6.27 1.44 5.97
CA LEU A 167 -7.31 0.70 6.69
C LEU A 167 -7.40 -0.75 6.17
N MET A 168 -7.31 -0.95 4.86
CA MET A 168 -7.36 -2.28 4.23
C MET A 168 -6.10 -3.13 4.53
N ASN A 169 -4.93 -2.50 4.68
CA ASN A 169 -3.73 -3.18 5.19
C ASN A 169 -3.92 -3.65 6.65
N HIS A 170 -4.56 -2.85 7.52
CA HIS A 170 -4.90 -3.31 8.87
C HIS A 170 -5.87 -4.51 8.83
N LEU A 171 -6.87 -4.50 7.94
CA LEU A 171 -7.78 -5.65 7.77
C LEU A 171 -7.03 -6.93 7.36
N GLN A 172 -6.06 -6.81 6.45
CA GLN A 172 -5.24 -7.94 6.00
C GLN A 172 -4.32 -8.45 7.11
N GLU A 173 -3.64 -7.56 7.83
CA GLU A 173 -2.76 -7.91 8.96
C GLU A 173 -3.53 -8.63 10.08
N THR A 174 -4.69 -8.10 10.50
CA THR A 174 -5.51 -8.78 11.52
C THR A 174 -6.06 -10.10 11.07
N ALA A 175 -6.37 -10.26 9.78
CA ALA A 175 -6.84 -11.54 9.24
C ALA A 175 -5.79 -12.65 9.41
N LEU A 176 -4.52 -12.33 9.20
CA LEU A 176 -3.39 -13.24 9.33
C LEU A 176 -3.05 -13.51 10.79
N ASN A 177 -3.02 -12.46 11.61
CA ASN A 177 -2.78 -12.59 13.04
C ASN A 177 -3.90 -13.38 13.73
N HIS A 178 -5.15 -13.28 13.28
CA HIS A 178 -6.23 -14.18 13.70
C HIS A 178 -5.88 -15.65 13.39
N VAL A 179 -5.58 -16.00 12.12
CA VAL A 179 -5.26 -17.39 11.75
C VAL A 179 -4.05 -17.94 12.53
N LYS A 180 -3.05 -17.09 12.78
CA LYS A 180 -1.88 -17.41 13.62
C LYS A 180 -2.25 -17.65 15.08
N SER A 181 -3.06 -16.78 15.69
CA SER A 181 -3.49 -16.89 17.08
C SER A 181 -4.48 -18.04 17.32
N ALA A 182 -5.24 -18.43 16.30
CA ALA A 182 -6.06 -19.65 16.27
C ALA A 182 -5.23 -20.95 16.10
N GLY A 183 -3.90 -20.87 15.96
CA GLY A 183 -3.05 -22.05 15.71
C GLY A 183 -3.28 -22.71 14.35
N LEU A 184 -4.02 -22.06 13.45
CA LEU A 184 -4.38 -22.55 12.11
C LEU A 184 -3.37 -22.16 11.03
N LEU A 185 -2.28 -21.47 11.38
CA LEU A 185 -1.26 -21.08 10.41
C LEU A 185 -0.33 -22.27 10.10
N GLY A 186 -0.48 -22.84 8.91
CA GLY A 186 0.44 -23.84 8.36
C GLY A 186 1.74 -23.23 7.80
N ASP A 187 2.29 -23.85 6.76
CA ASP A 187 3.51 -23.39 6.07
C ASP A 187 3.32 -22.15 5.17
N GLY A 188 2.07 -21.69 5.01
CA GLY A 188 1.68 -20.68 4.04
C GLY A 188 0.91 -19.51 4.64
N PHE A 189 0.77 -18.45 3.84
CA PHE A 189 0.11 -17.20 4.23
C PHE A 189 -1.41 -17.39 4.38
N GLY A 190 -1.85 -17.69 5.61
CA GLY A 190 -3.26 -17.96 5.92
C GLY A 190 -3.78 -19.33 5.42
N SER A 191 -2.90 -20.26 5.05
CA SER A 191 -3.29 -21.64 4.70
C SER A 191 -3.25 -22.53 5.95
N THR A 192 -4.26 -23.38 6.11
CA THR A 192 -4.29 -24.38 7.21
C THR A 192 -3.40 -25.59 6.90
N PRO A 193 -3.01 -26.40 7.91
CA PRO A 193 -2.26 -27.63 7.69
C PRO A 193 -2.90 -28.58 6.66
N GLU A 194 -4.21 -28.84 6.71
CA GLU A 194 -4.86 -29.70 5.71
C GLU A 194 -4.99 -29.04 4.32
N MET A 195 -5.03 -27.71 4.23
CA MET A 195 -4.96 -27.01 2.93
C MET A 195 -3.58 -27.15 2.28
N SER A 196 -2.52 -26.94 3.06
CA SER A 196 -1.14 -27.02 2.56
C SER A 196 -0.80 -28.41 2.02
N LYS A 197 -1.25 -29.47 2.70
CA LYS A 197 -1.13 -30.88 2.24
C LYS A 197 -1.80 -31.17 0.90
N ARG A 198 -2.77 -30.35 0.46
CA ARG A 198 -3.60 -30.56 -0.74
C ARG A 198 -3.33 -29.52 -1.84
N ASP A 199 -2.28 -28.72 -1.72
CA ASP A 199 -1.99 -27.59 -2.62
C ASP A 199 -3.17 -26.61 -2.76
N LEU A 200 -3.87 -26.34 -1.65
CA LEU A 200 -5.01 -25.43 -1.58
C LEU A 200 -4.59 -24.11 -0.94
N PHE A 201 -5.19 -23.01 -1.41
CA PHE A 201 -5.03 -21.67 -0.84
C PHE A 201 -6.33 -20.87 -0.96
N TRP A 202 -6.48 -19.86 -0.11
CA TRP A 202 -7.63 -18.97 -0.11
C TRP A 202 -7.43 -17.82 -1.09
N VAL A 203 -8.45 -17.52 -1.89
CA VAL A 203 -8.52 -16.30 -2.72
C VAL A 203 -9.76 -15.48 -2.35
N VAL A 204 -9.61 -14.17 -2.26
CA VAL A 204 -10.73 -13.24 -2.10
C VAL A 204 -11.49 -13.18 -3.41
N SER A 205 -12.80 -13.41 -3.40
CA SER A 205 -13.67 -13.26 -4.57
C SER A 205 -14.44 -11.94 -4.54
N GLN A 206 -14.93 -11.52 -3.37
CA GLN A 206 -15.63 -10.25 -3.18
C GLN A 206 -15.20 -9.60 -1.86
N MET A 207 -15.19 -8.27 -1.80
CA MET A 207 -15.04 -7.51 -0.56
C MET A 207 -15.93 -6.27 -0.57
N GLN A 208 -16.48 -5.90 0.57
CA GLN A 208 -17.20 -4.66 0.79
C GLN A 208 -16.66 -4.00 2.05
N ALA A 209 -16.37 -2.70 1.99
CA ALA A 209 -16.03 -1.90 3.15
C ALA A 209 -16.85 -0.60 3.14
N ILE A 210 -17.41 -0.25 4.29
CA ILE A 210 -18.16 0.98 4.55
C ILE A 210 -17.36 1.79 5.57
N VAL A 211 -16.99 3.02 5.22
CA VAL A 211 -16.18 3.90 6.06
C VAL A 211 -17.05 5.02 6.62
N GLU A 212 -17.33 4.98 7.92
CA GLU A 212 -18.10 6.01 8.61
C GLU A 212 -17.24 7.25 8.89
N ARG A 213 -15.97 7.07 9.24
CA ARG A 213 -15.01 8.17 9.48
C ARG A 213 -13.59 7.69 9.22
N TYR A 214 -12.74 8.55 8.66
CA TYR A 214 -11.30 8.29 8.62
C TYR A 214 -10.58 8.78 9.89
N PRO A 215 -9.66 8.00 10.47
CA PRO A 215 -8.83 8.42 11.59
C PRO A 215 -7.68 9.34 11.12
N CYS A 216 -7.16 10.14 12.04
CA CYS A 216 -6.04 11.06 11.84
C CYS A 216 -4.71 10.46 12.33
N TRP A 217 -3.58 11.10 12.00
CA TRP A 217 -2.29 10.73 12.58
C TRP A 217 -2.29 10.85 14.11
N GLY A 218 -1.80 9.82 14.79
CA GLY A 218 -1.79 9.72 16.25
C GLY A 218 -3.06 9.10 16.86
N ASP A 219 -4.17 9.03 16.12
CA ASP A 219 -5.36 8.27 16.56
C ASP A 219 -4.98 6.78 16.69
N THR A 220 -5.60 6.07 17.64
CA THR A 220 -5.45 4.62 17.79
C THR A 220 -6.78 3.94 17.48
N VAL A 221 -6.72 2.93 16.62
CA VAL A 221 -7.89 2.19 16.14
C VAL A 221 -7.84 0.76 16.66
N GLU A 222 -8.97 0.26 17.15
CA GLU A 222 -9.18 -1.12 17.54
C GLU A 222 -9.84 -1.86 16.36
N VAL A 223 -9.22 -2.94 15.89
CA VAL A 223 -9.69 -3.74 14.75
C VAL A 223 -10.11 -5.12 15.25
N ASP A 224 -11.41 -5.39 15.24
CA ASP A 224 -11.99 -6.72 15.44
C ASP A 224 -12.12 -7.46 14.10
N THR A 225 -11.80 -8.74 14.05
CA THR A 225 -12.04 -9.62 12.89
C THR A 225 -12.47 -11.02 13.28
N TRP A 226 -13.35 -11.63 12.47
CA TRP A 226 -13.85 -12.98 12.67
C TRP A 226 -14.19 -13.65 11.34
N VAL A 227 -14.41 -14.96 11.38
CA VAL A 227 -14.77 -15.77 10.21
C VAL A 227 -16.11 -16.44 10.41
N GLY A 228 -16.76 -16.84 9.31
CA GLY A 228 -18.00 -17.60 9.32
C GLY A 228 -18.21 -18.34 8.01
N ALA A 229 -19.22 -19.21 7.96
CA ALA A 229 -19.58 -19.91 6.74
C ALA A 229 -20.10 -18.95 5.65
N HIS A 230 -19.75 -19.21 4.38
CA HIS A 230 -20.38 -18.55 3.23
C HIS A 230 -20.86 -19.58 2.20
N GLY A 231 -22.12 -20.00 2.35
CA GLY A 231 -22.68 -21.11 1.56
C GLY A 231 -21.93 -22.42 1.83
N LYS A 232 -21.93 -23.34 0.86
CA LYS A 232 -21.33 -24.68 1.03
C LYS A 232 -19.80 -24.72 0.87
N ASN A 233 -19.22 -23.83 0.06
CA ASN A 233 -17.82 -23.90 -0.40
C ASN A 233 -17.05 -22.58 -0.24
N GLY A 234 -17.53 -21.67 0.59
CA GLY A 234 -16.89 -20.38 0.84
C GLY A 234 -16.81 -20.07 2.33
N MET A 235 -15.93 -19.14 2.67
CA MET A 235 -15.78 -18.56 3.99
C MET A 235 -16.05 -17.05 3.90
N ARG A 236 -16.82 -16.51 4.84
CA ARG A 236 -16.92 -15.07 5.08
C ARG A 236 -15.85 -14.67 6.09
N ARG A 237 -15.23 -13.52 5.89
CA ARG A 237 -14.45 -12.83 6.94
C ARG A 237 -14.98 -11.42 7.09
N ASP A 238 -15.27 -11.06 8.32
CA ASP A 238 -15.81 -9.77 8.72
C ASP A 238 -14.78 -8.98 9.54
N TRP A 239 -14.97 -7.67 9.58
CA TRP A 239 -14.22 -6.75 10.42
C TRP A 239 -15.07 -5.60 10.94
N HIS A 240 -14.73 -5.10 12.13
CA HIS A 240 -15.22 -3.85 12.69
C HIS A 240 -14.04 -3.06 13.24
N ILE A 241 -13.75 -1.90 12.63
CA ILE A 241 -12.77 -0.94 13.15
C ILE A 241 -13.51 0.11 13.98
N ARG A 242 -13.00 0.37 15.19
CA ARG A 242 -13.46 1.44 16.08
C ARG A 242 -12.32 2.36 16.49
N ASP A 243 -12.66 3.59 16.80
CA ASP A 243 -11.79 4.53 17.49
C ASP A 243 -11.62 4.07 18.95
N SER A 244 -10.38 3.85 19.41
CA SER A 244 -10.14 3.20 20.71
C SER A 244 -10.46 4.09 21.92
N VAL A 245 -10.63 5.41 21.71
CA VAL A 245 -10.90 6.39 22.78
C VAL A 245 -12.39 6.70 22.87
N THR A 246 -13.06 6.85 21.73
CA THR A 246 -14.48 7.24 21.64
C THR A 246 -15.42 6.06 21.43
N GLY A 247 -14.91 4.88 21.08
CA GLY A 247 -15.69 3.67 20.77
C GLY A 247 -16.49 3.75 19.46
N ARG A 248 -16.40 4.87 18.73
CA ARG A 248 -17.16 5.11 17.49
C ARG A 248 -16.67 4.23 16.36
N THR A 249 -17.59 3.77 15.51
CA THR A 249 -17.22 3.04 14.29
C THR A 249 -16.41 3.94 13.35
N ILE A 250 -15.34 3.36 12.83
CA ILE A 250 -14.49 3.94 11.78
C ILE A 250 -14.85 3.28 10.45
N LEU A 251 -14.86 1.95 10.44
CA LEU A 251 -15.07 1.14 9.25
C LEU A 251 -15.72 -0.19 9.62
N LYS A 252 -16.62 -0.68 8.76
CA LYS A 252 -17.13 -2.06 8.76
C LYS A 252 -16.78 -2.70 7.43
N ALA A 253 -16.41 -3.98 7.44
CA ALA A 253 -16.13 -4.71 6.22
C ALA A 253 -16.54 -6.18 6.29
N THR A 254 -16.81 -6.74 5.12
CA THR A 254 -17.03 -8.17 4.87
C THR A 254 -16.30 -8.59 3.61
N SER A 255 -15.83 -9.83 3.56
CA SER A 255 -15.16 -10.42 2.40
C SER A 255 -15.57 -11.88 2.24
N LYS A 256 -15.65 -12.31 0.98
CA LYS A 256 -15.98 -13.67 0.58
C LYS A 256 -14.73 -14.33 0.02
N TRP A 257 -14.40 -15.49 0.56
CA TRP A 257 -13.23 -16.27 0.21
C TRP A 257 -13.65 -17.60 -0.37
N VAL A 258 -12.96 -18.02 -1.42
CA VAL A 258 -13.13 -19.32 -2.06
C VAL A 258 -11.78 -20.02 -2.15
N MET A 259 -11.80 -21.34 -2.17
CA MET A 259 -10.59 -22.14 -2.22
C MET A 259 -10.15 -22.33 -3.67
N MET A 260 -8.84 -22.23 -3.93
CA MET A 260 -8.24 -22.51 -5.24
C MET A 260 -7.07 -23.48 -5.08
N HIS A 261 -6.85 -24.32 -6.09
CA HIS A 261 -5.70 -25.21 -6.15
C HIS A 261 -4.49 -24.50 -6.79
N LYS A 262 -3.36 -24.45 -6.07
CA LYS A 262 -2.10 -23.77 -6.44
C LYS A 262 -1.61 -24.12 -7.85
N LEU A 263 -1.57 -25.41 -8.19
CA LEU A 263 -1.04 -25.88 -9.49
C LEU A 263 -2.05 -25.73 -10.63
N THR A 264 -3.29 -26.21 -10.45
CA THR A 264 -4.27 -26.25 -11.55
C THR A 264 -4.99 -24.92 -11.76
N ARG A 265 -4.88 -23.97 -10.82
CA ARG A 265 -5.53 -22.65 -10.83
C ARG A 265 -7.06 -22.72 -10.96
N ARG A 266 -7.65 -23.84 -10.55
CA ARG A 266 -9.11 -24.08 -10.52
C ARG A 266 -9.66 -23.89 -9.13
N LEU A 267 -10.90 -23.40 -9.06
CA LEU A 267 -11.66 -23.35 -7.81
C LEU A 267 -11.90 -24.77 -7.27
N ALA A 268 -11.70 -24.94 -5.97
CA ALA A 268 -11.90 -26.18 -5.24
C ALA A 268 -13.09 -26.05 -4.29
N ARG A 269 -13.69 -27.20 -3.94
CA ARG A 269 -14.58 -27.29 -2.76
C ARG A 269 -13.72 -27.33 -1.51
N ILE A 270 -14.28 -26.91 -0.37
CA ILE A 270 -13.62 -27.06 0.93
C ILE A 270 -13.66 -28.56 1.30
N PRO A 271 -12.50 -29.24 1.45
CA PRO A 271 -12.45 -30.62 1.93
C PRO A 271 -12.96 -30.74 3.36
N ASP A 272 -13.52 -31.90 3.73
CA ASP A 272 -14.11 -32.09 5.06
C ASP A 272 -13.07 -32.03 6.19
N GLU A 273 -11.80 -32.33 5.89
CA GLU A 273 -10.69 -32.19 6.84
C GLU A 273 -10.36 -30.72 7.10
N VAL A 274 -10.32 -29.89 6.04
CA VAL A 274 -10.14 -28.43 6.18
C VAL A 274 -11.36 -27.79 6.85
N ARG A 275 -12.57 -28.27 6.53
CA ARG A 275 -13.80 -27.85 7.20
C ARG A 275 -13.71 -28.07 8.71
N THR A 276 -13.23 -29.25 9.13
CA THR A 276 -13.04 -29.62 10.53
C THR A 276 -12.04 -28.71 11.25
N GLU A 277 -11.02 -28.19 10.56
CA GLU A 277 -10.08 -27.20 11.12
C GLU A 277 -10.73 -25.81 11.32
N ILE A 278 -11.60 -25.36 10.42
CA ILE A 278 -12.10 -23.97 10.39
C ILE A 278 -13.49 -23.76 11.03
N GLU A 279 -14.39 -24.74 10.98
CA GLU A 279 -15.75 -24.61 11.53
C GLU A 279 -15.79 -24.29 13.04
N PRO A 280 -14.89 -24.81 13.90
CA PRO A 280 -14.82 -24.41 15.31
C PRO A 280 -14.57 -22.92 15.55
N TYR A 281 -14.08 -22.17 14.56
CA TYR A 281 -13.82 -20.74 14.64
C TYR A 281 -14.91 -19.87 13.98
N PHE A 282 -16.00 -20.48 13.49
CA PHE A 282 -17.08 -19.74 12.86
C PHE A 282 -17.93 -19.00 13.89
N PHE A 283 -18.05 -17.68 13.71
CA PHE A 283 -18.90 -16.80 14.49
C PHE A 283 -20.05 -16.29 13.62
N GLU A 284 -21.28 -16.64 13.98
CA GLU A 284 -22.50 -16.26 13.23
C GLU A 284 -22.92 -14.81 13.49
N HIS A 285 -22.03 -13.88 13.16
CA HIS A 285 -22.29 -12.44 13.17
C HIS A 285 -21.84 -11.84 11.83
N ALA A 286 -22.62 -10.90 11.28
CA ALA A 286 -22.28 -10.16 10.07
C ALA A 286 -22.00 -8.71 10.44
N SER A 287 -20.84 -8.18 10.05
CA SER A 287 -20.48 -6.77 10.30
C SER A 287 -21.36 -5.81 9.49
N ILE A 288 -21.69 -6.23 8.27
CA ILE A 288 -22.60 -5.54 7.34
C ILE A 288 -23.80 -6.45 7.11
N VAL A 289 -25.00 -6.01 7.49
CA VAL A 289 -26.26 -6.74 7.29
C VAL A 289 -26.72 -6.58 5.84
N ASP A 290 -26.76 -5.34 5.35
CA ASP A 290 -27.18 -5.01 3.98
C ASP A 290 -25.98 -5.01 3.02
N GLU A 291 -25.51 -6.20 2.64
CA GLU A 291 -24.45 -6.34 1.63
C GLU A 291 -24.89 -5.81 0.25
N ASP A 292 -24.05 -5.01 -0.42
CA ASP A 292 -24.30 -4.52 -1.79
C ASP A 292 -24.08 -5.66 -2.81
N ASN A 293 -25.13 -6.44 -3.00
CA ASN A 293 -25.19 -7.52 -3.98
C ASN A 293 -25.63 -7.04 -5.39
N ARG A 294 -25.71 -5.72 -5.64
CA ARG A 294 -26.03 -5.20 -6.98
C ARG A 294 -24.92 -5.58 -7.95
N LYS A 295 -25.28 -6.22 -9.07
CA LYS A 295 -24.35 -6.62 -10.14
C LYS A 295 -23.39 -5.47 -10.46
N LEU A 296 -22.10 -5.73 -10.33
CA LEU A 296 -21.05 -4.81 -10.73
C LEU A 296 -21.00 -4.70 -12.26
N PRO A 297 -20.58 -3.54 -12.79
CA PRO A 297 -20.67 -3.21 -14.22
C PRO A 297 -20.10 -4.28 -15.13
N LYS A 298 -20.69 -4.43 -16.31
CA LYS A 298 -19.99 -5.06 -17.44
C LYS A 298 -18.99 -4.04 -18.04
N LEU A 299 -18.23 -4.45 -19.05
CA LEU A 299 -17.37 -3.51 -19.79
C LEU A 299 -18.19 -2.28 -20.22
N PRO A 300 -17.59 -1.07 -20.23
CA PRO A 300 -18.35 0.16 -20.37
C PRO A 300 -19.00 0.28 -21.75
N ASP A 301 -20.29 -0.09 -21.85
CA ASP A 301 -21.11 0.22 -23.01
C ASP A 301 -21.10 1.75 -23.25
N ILE A 302 -21.09 2.13 -24.52
CA ILE A 302 -20.73 3.49 -24.96
C ILE A 302 -21.91 4.47 -24.85
N GLU A 303 -23.12 3.98 -24.61
CA GLU A 303 -24.36 4.73 -24.78
C GLU A 303 -25.01 5.11 -23.43
N GLY A 304 -25.11 6.42 -23.17
CA GLY A 304 -25.76 6.99 -21.97
C GLY A 304 -25.23 8.37 -21.64
N ALA A 305 -26.08 9.39 -21.73
CA ALA A 305 -25.71 10.78 -21.39
C ALA A 305 -25.45 10.95 -19.88
N THR A 306 -24.72 12.01 -19.50
CA THR A 306 -24.32 12.37 -18.11
C THR A 306 -23.31 11.42 -17.45
N VAL A 307 -22.51 10.70 -18.23
CA VAL A 307 -21.48 9.77 -17.73
C VAL A 307 -20.08 10.24 -18.12
N ALA A 308 -19.24 10.61 -17.14
CA ALA A 308 -17.85 10.98 -17.38
C ALA A 308 -16.93 9.76 -17.23
N LYS A 309 -16.16 9.43 -18.28
CA LYS A 309 -15.26 8.27 -18.33
C LYS A 309 -13.79 8.72 -18.32
N TYR A 310 -12.99 8.09 -17.48
CA TYR A 310 -11.58 8.37 -17.27
C TYR A 310 -10.77 7.08 -17.39
N VAL A 311 -9.59 7.14 -18.01
CA VAL A 311 -8.76 5.96 -18.30
C VAL A 311 -7.30 6.24 -17.97
N ARG A 312 -6.64 5.27 -17.33
CA ARG A 312 -5.20 5.25 -17.07
C ARG A 312 -4.62 3.93 -17.58
N THR A 313 -3.67 4.00 -18.51
CA THR A 313 -2.95 2.85 -19.07
C THR A 313 -1.52 2.77 -18.50
N GLY A 314 -0.79 1.69 -18.80
CA GLY A 314 0.61 1.51 -18.42
C GLY A 314 0.85 1.22 -16.93
N LEU A 315 -0.18 0.83 -16.18
CA LEU A 315 -0.03 0.47 -14.77
C LEU A 315 0.72 -0.86 -14.67
N THR A 316 1.84 -0.86 -13.95
CA THR A 316 2.73 -2.02 -13.83
C THR A 316 3.07 -2.29 -12.35
N PRO A 317 3.04 -3.57 -11.89
CA PRO A 317 3.47 -3.93 -10.56
C PRO A 317 4.93 -3.58 -10.30
N ARG A 318 5.22 -2.97 -9.15
CA ARG A 318 6.58 -2.86 -8.62
C ARG A 318 6.91 -4.10 -7.79
N TRP A 319 8.20 -4.32 -7.52
CA TRP A 319 8.64 -5.42 -6.66
C TRP A 319 7.97 -5.40 -5.27
N ALA A 320 7.75 -4.21 -4.71
CA ALA A 320 7.09 -4.01 -3.41
C ALA A 320 5.56 -4.18 -3.45
N ASP A 321 4.95 -4.31 -4.62
CA ASP A 321 3.51 -4.58 -4.77
C ASP A 321 3.21 -6.09 -4.79
N LEU A 322 4.24 -6.94 -4.86
CA LEU A 322 4.14 -8.39 -4.86
C LEU A 322 4.10 -8.96 -3.43
N ASP A 323 3.28 -9.97 -3.23
CA ASP A 323 3.20 -10.75 -2.00
C ASP A 323 4.21 -11.92 -1.98
N ILE A 324 4.20 -12.71 -0.90
CA ILE A 324 5.05 -13.91 -0.75
C ILE A 324 4.79 -14.98 -1.82
N ASN A 325 3.62 -14.96 -2.46
CA ASN A 325 3.22 -15.87 -3.52
C ASN A 325 3.61 -15.35 -4.93
N GLN A 326 4.30 -14.21 -5.02
CA GLN A 326 4.64 -13.49 -6.25
C GLN A 326 3.44 -12.97 -7.07
N HIS A 327 2.29 -12.83 -6.42
CA HIS A 327 1.10 -12.16 -6.98
C HIS A 327 1.02 -10.73 -6.46
N VAL A 328 0.32 -9.86 -7.18
CA VAL A 328 0.02 -8.51 -6.66
C VAL A 328 -0.86 -8.62 -5.41
N ASN A 329 -0.44 -7.94 -4.32
CA ASN A 329 -1.19 -7.84 -3.08
C ASN A 329 -2.58 -7.22 -3.32
N ASN A 330 -3.63 -7.82 -2.75
CA ASN A 330 -5.02 -7.41 -2.93
C ASN A 330 -5.28 -5.92 -2.66
N VAL A 331 -4.57 -5.32 -1.69
CA VAL A 331 -4.70 -3.89 -1.35
C VAL A 331 -4.21 -3.00 -2.50
N LYS A 332 -3.25 -3.44 -3.31
CA LYS A 332 -2.70 -2.64 -4.42
C LYS A 332 -3.64 -2.49 -5.61
N TYR A 333 -4.58 -3.42 -5.79
CA TYR A 333 -5.68 -3.21 -6.74
C TYR A 333 -6.54 -2.00 -6.37
N ILE A 334 -6.67 -1.67 -5.07
CA ILE A 334 -7.46 -0.52 -4.59
C ILE A 334 -6.82 0.80 -5.03
N GLY A 335 -5.49 0.93 -4.90
CA GLY A 335 -4.76 2.08 -5.45
C GLY A 335 -4.95 2.20 -6.96
N TRP A 336 -4.83 1.10 -7.71
CA TRP A 336 -4.95 1.14 -9.17
C TRP A 336 -6.36 1.43 -9.69
N ILE A 337 -7.45 0.99 -9.03
CA ILE A 337 -8.80 1.41 -9.46
C ILE A 337 -9.05 2.91 -9.20
N LEU A 338 -8.38 3.50 -8.20
CA LEU A 338 -8.51 4.92 -7.85
C LEU A 338 -7.60 5.84 -8.67
N GLU A 339 -6.49 5.34 -9.23
CA GLU A 339 -5.56 6.13 -10.08
C GLU A 339 -6.25 6.75 -11.32
N SER A 340 -7.32 6.14 -11.85
CA SER A 340 -8.11 6.73 -12.95
C SER A 340 -9.23 7.66 -12.48
N ALA A 341 -9.48 7.77 -11.17
CA ALA A 341 -10.50 8.69 -10.64
C ALA A 341 -10.00 10.15 -10.67
N PRO A 342 -10.85 11.13 -11.01
CA PRO A 342 -10.46 12.54 -11.03
C PRO A 342 -9.97 13.03 -9.66
N ILE A 343 -8.83 13.73 -9.65
CA ILE A 343 -8.25 14.34 -8.45
C ILE A 343 -9.26 15.25 -7.73
N SER A 344 -10.12 15.93 -8.47
CA SER A 344 -11.19 16.78 -7.91
C SER A 344 -12.23 16.03 -7.05
N ILE A 345 -12.41 14.72 -7.26
CA ILE A 345 -13.19 13.87 -6.35
C ILE A 345 -12.40 13.62 -5.08
N LEU A 346 -11.13 13.21 -5.19
CA LEU A 346 -10.23 12.94 -4.06
C LEU A 346 -9.97 14.16 -3.17
N GLU A 347 -9.98 15.37 -3.74
CA GLU A 347 -9.84 16.63 -3.01
C GLU A 347 -11.11 16.99 -2.23
N LYS A 348 -12.27 16.92 -2.88
CA LYS A 348 -13.55 17.47 -2.37
C LYS A 348 -14.41 16.45 -1.61
N HIS A 349 -14.20 15.16 -1.84
CA HIS A 349 -15.00 14.07 -1.29
C HIS A 349 -14.11 13.02 -0.62
N GLU A 350 -14.67 12.29 0.33
CA GLU A 350 -14.07 11.11 0.95
C GLU A 350 -14.87 9.86 0.59
N LEU A 351 -14.16 8.72 0.49
CA LEU A 351 -14.74 7.44 0.11
C LEU A 351 -15.57 6.89 1.28
N ALA A 352 -16.89 6.80 1.08
CA ALA A 352 -17.85 6.34 2.08
C ALA A 352 -18.10 4.83 2.01
N SER A 353 -18.04 4.24 0.81
CA SER A 353 -18.22 2.80 0.61
C SER A 353 -17.46 2.33 -0.64
N ILE A 354 -16.91 1.12 -0.57
CA ILE A 354 -16.24 0.43 -1.66
C ILE A 354 -16.67 -1.03 -1.72
N VAL A 355 -17.02 -1.50 -2.92
CA VAL A 355 -17.35 -2.89 -3.24
C VAL A 355 -16.39 -3.35 -4.32
N LEU A 356 -15.75 -4.50 -4.12
CA LEU A 356 -14.71 -5.09 -4.96
C LEU A 356 -15.12 -6.51 -5.34
N ASP A 357 -14.92 -6.88 -6.61
CA ASP A 357 -15.16 -8.21 -7.16
C ASP A 357 -13.94 -8.64 -8.01
N TYR A 358 -13.18 -9.58 -7.46
CA TYR A 358 -11.90 -10.04 -7.98
C TYR A 358 -12.14 -11.19 -8.96
N LYS A 359 -11.63 -11.05 -10.18
CA LYS A 359 -11.81 -12.01 -11.28
C LYS A 359 -10.54 -12.79 -11.63
N ARG A 360 -9.36 -12.22 -11.37
CA ARG A 360 -8.07 -12.82 -11.73
C ARG A 360 -6.96 -12.18 -10.91
N GLU A 361 -5.91 -12.94 -10.63
CA GLU A 361 -4.65 -12.44 -10.07
C GLU A 361 -3.74 -11.86 -11.16
N CYS A 362 -2.86 -10.93 -10.77
CA CYS A 362 -1.79 -10.40 -11.59
C CYS A 362 -0.43 -10.87 -11.10
N GLY A 363 0.42 -11.29 -12.04
CA GLY A 363 1.86 -11.51 -11.80
C GLY A 363 2.69 -10.28 -12.13
N ARG A 364 3.98 -10.32 -11.80
CA ARG A 364 4.98 -9.27 -12.00
C ARG A 364 4.91 -8.54 -13.34
N ASP A 365 4.85 -9.28 -14.45
CA ASP A 365 4.98 -8.74 -15.81
C ASP A 365 3.62 -8.28 -16.40
N SER A 366 2.59 -8.12 -15.57
CA SER A 366 1.28 -7.64 -15.98
C SER A 366 1.32 -6.15 -16.31
N VAL A 367 0.75 -5.76 -17.45
CA VAL A 367 0.43 -4.35 -17.76
C VAL A 367 -1.09 -4.17 -17.69
N LEU A 368 -1.52 -3.22 -16.87
CA LEU A 368 -2.92 -2.98 -16.55
C LEU A 368 -3.39 -1.60 -17.03
N GLN A 369 -4.69 -1.53 -17.28
CA GLN A 369 -5.44 -0.30 -17.49
C GLN A 369 -6.56 -0.19 -16.46
N SER A 370 -6.73 1.00 -15.92
CA SER A 370 -7.77 1.38 -14.96
C SER A 370 -8.76 2.32 -15.64
N HIS A 371 -10.04 2.01 -15.53
CA HIS A 371 -11.15 2.81 -16.05
C HIS A 371 -12.03 3.22 -14.88
N THR A 372 -12.36 4.51 -14.78
CA THR A 372 -13.33 5.04 -13.82
C THR A 372 -14.47 5.73 -14.57
N THR A 373 -15.70 5.38 -14.20
CA THR A 373 -16.93 5.92 -14.76
C THR A 373 -17.68 6.63 -13.63
N VAL A 374 -17.87 7.94 -13.75
CA VAL A 374 -18.47 8.78 -12.70
C VAL A 374 -19.95 9.03 -13.00
N TYR A 375 -20.78 8.76 -12.00
CA TYR A 375 -22.22 9.03 -11.97
C TYR A 375 -22.48 10.05 -10.86
N THR A 376 -22.96 11.23 -11.25
CA THR A 376 -23.44 12.25 -10.32
C THR A 376 -24.87 11.90 -9.92
N ASP A 377 -25.11 11.65 -8.63
CA ASP A 377 -26.48 11.49 -8.13
C ASP A 377 -27.01 12.83 -7.60
N CYS A 378 -28.24 13.16 -7.97
CA CYS A 378 -28.81 14.49 -7.76
C CYS A 378 -29.76 14.46 -6.56
N ASN A 379 -29.27 14.96 -5.41
CA ASN A 379 -29.99 15.11 -4.15
C ASN A 379 -30.59 13.80 -3.56
N ASN A 380 -29.95 13.31 -2.50
CA ASN A 380 -30.75 12.82 -1.37
C ASN A 380 -31.54 14.01 -0.77
N ASP A 381 -32.68 13.76 -0.11
CA ASP A 381 -33.55 14.79 0.50
C ASP A 381 -32.85 15.70 1.54
N SER A 382 -31.59 15.38 1.91
CA SER A 382 -30.71 16.17 2.77
C SER A 382 -29.88 17.25 2.05
N GLY A 383 -29.93 17.32 0.71
CA GLY A 383 -29.18 18.31 -0.09
C GLY A 383 -27.67 18.05 -0.20
N GLN A 384 -27.19 16.86 0.18
CA GLN A 384 -25.80 16.45 -0.01
C GLN A 384 -25.63 15.69 -1.34
N THR A 385 -24.69 16.13 -2.17
CA THR A 385 -24.31 15.44 -3.41
C THR A 385 -23.44 14.23 -3.08
N THR A 386 -24.01 13.03 -3.18
CA THR A 386 -23.26 11.76 -3.17
C THR A 386 -22.80 11.43 -4.59
N LEU A 387 -21.52 11.10 -4.76
CA LEU A 387 -20.98 10.67 -6.04
C LEU A 387 -20.86 9.15 -6.06
N HIS A 388 -21.28 8.54 -7.15
CA HIS A 388 -21.07 7.12 -7.42
C HIS A 388 -20.02 6.97 -8.51
N CYS A 389 -19.03 6.10 -8.31
CA CYS A 389 -18.09 5.74 -9.36
C CYS A 389 -18.09 4.23 -9.55
N GLU A 390 -17.98 3.82 -10.80
CA GLU A 390 -17.81 2.42 -11.19
C GLU A 390 -16.44 2.27 -11.84
N HIS A 391 -15.68 1.28 -11.38
CA HIS A 391 -14.29 1.07 -11.79
C HIS A 391 -14.10 -0.31 -12.42
N LEU A 392 -13.23 -0.34 -13.42
CA LEU A 392 -12.79 -1.56 -14.06
C LEU A 392 -11.27 -1.56 -14.18
N LEU A 393 -10.63 -2.55 -13.57
CA LEU A 393 -9.23 -2.84 -13.76
C LEU A 393 -9.10 -4.08 -14.66
N SER A 394 -8.40 -3.94 -15.78
CA SER A 394 -8.15 -5.02 -16.73
C SER A 394 -6.69 -5.04 -17.16
N LEU A 395 -6.21 -6.17 -17.66
CA LEU A 395 -4.99 -6.20 -18.44
C LEU A 395 -5.19 -5.39 -19.73
N GLU A 396 -4.14 -4.78 -20.25
CA GLU A 396 -4.18 -4.16 -21.58
C GLU A 396 -4.47 -5.18 -22.70
N SER A 397 -4.18 -6.46 -22.45
CA SER A 397 -4.57 -7.57 -23.33
C SER A 397 -6.07 -7.91 -23.30
N GLY A 398 -6.88 -7.24 -22.46
CA GLY A 398 -8.34 -7.34 -22.42
C GLY A 398 -8.96 -7.97 -21.16
N PRO A 399 -8.41 -9.03 -20.53
CA PRO A 399 -9.04 -9.68 -19.39
C PRO A 399 -9.24 -8.78 -18.18
N THR A 400 -10.46 -8.78 -17.62
CA THR A 400 -10.78 -8.13 -16.34
C THR A 400 -10.04 -8.79 -15.17
N ILE A 401 -9.46 -7.96 -14.31
CA ILE A 401 -8.78 -8.33 -13.06
C ILE A 401 -9.69 -8.03 -11.87
N VAL A 402 -10.14 -6.78 -11.72
CA VAL A 402 -11.06 -6.34 -10.65
C VAL A 402 -12.18 -5.48 -11.23
N LYS A 403 -13.38 -5.65 -10.69
CA LYS A 403 -14.48 -4.68 -10.83
C LYS A 403 -14.72 -4.02 -9.48
N ALA A 404 -15.03 -2.73 -9.47
CA ALA A 404 -15.39 -2.05 -8.24
C ALA A 404 -16.54 -1.06 -8.42
N ARG A 405 -17.21 -0.77 -7.32
CA ARG A 405 -18.11 0.38 -7.17
C ARG A 405 -17.69 1.14 -5.91
N THR A 406 -17.67 2.46 -6.01
CA THR A 406 -17.43 3.35 -4.88
C THR A 406 -18.58 4.35 -4.71
N MET A 407 -18.78 4.78 -3.48
CA MET A 407 -19.66 5.89 -3.10
C MET A 407 -18.81 6.90 -2.34
N TRP A 408 -18.97 8.18 -2.66
CA TRP A 408 -18.22 9.29 -2.06
C TRP A 408 -19.17 10.32 -1.46
N ARG A 409 -18.79 10.89 -0.32
CA ARG A 409 -19.51 12.00 0.34
C ARG A 409 -18.62 13.24 0.44
N PRO A 410 -19.17 14.47 0.46
CA PRO A 410 -18.37 15.68 0.57
C PRO A 410 -17.54 15.70 1.87
N LYS A 411 -16.28 16.14 1.81
CA LYS A 411 -15.45 16.26 3.02
C LYS A 411 -16.04 17.30 3.98
N GLY A 412 -16.01 16.99 5.28
CA GLY A 412 -16.54 17.88 6.32
C GLY A 412 -18.03 17.72 6.64
N THR A 413 -18.78 16.88 5.93
CA THR A 413 -20.12 16.47 6.38
C THR A 413 -20.00 15.45 7.50
N LYS A 414 -20.69 15.67 8.63
CA LYS A 414 -20.79 14.66 9.70
C LYS A 414 -21.58 13.45 9.17
N PRO A 415 -21.19 12.20 9.50
CA PRO A 415 -22.02 11.03 9.22
C PRO A 415 -23.41 11.22 9.86
N GLN A 416 -24.48 10.91 9.12
CA GLN A 416 -25.81 10.86 9.71
C GLN A 416 -25.84 9.70 10.72
N GLU A 417 -26.11 10.02 11.98
CA GLU A 417 -26.46 9.01 12.98
C GLU A 417 -27.74 8.31 12.51
N THR A 418 -27.68 7.00 12.28
CA THR A 418 -28.86 6.20 11.94
C THR A 418 -29.78 6.18 13.16
N ILE A 419 -30.77 7.05 13.18
CA ILE A 419 -31.78 7.10 14.24
C ILE A 419 -32.60 5.82 14.15
N ILE A 420 -32.24 4.84 14.99
CA ILE A 420 -33.08 3.68 15.25
C ILE A 420 -34.34 4.22 15.97
N PRO A 421 -35.55 4.05 15.42
CA PRO A 421 -36.76 4.48 16.13
C PRO A 421 -36.88 3.65 17.41
N SER A 422 -36.94 4.32 18.56
CA SER A 422 -37.22 3.69 19.83
C SER A 422 -38.61 3.05 19.78
N SER A 423 -38.67 1.72 19.82
CA SER A 423 -39.93 0.99 19.97
C SER A 423 -40.57 1.33 21.32
N SER A 424 -41.75 1.92 21.27
CA SER A 424 -42.66 2.15 22.41
C SER A 424 -43.33 0.86 22.88
#